data_AF-A0A534NDJ3-F1
#
_entry.id   AF-A0A534NDJ3-F1
#
_cell.length_a   1.000
_cell.length_b   1.000
_cell.length_c   1.000
_cell.angle_alpha   90.00
_cell.angle_beta   90.00
_cell.angle_gamma   90.00
#
_symmetry.space_group_name_H-M   'P 1'
#
loop_
_entity.id
_entity.type
_entity.pdbx_description
1 polymer ?
#
loop_
_entity_poly.entity_id
_entity_poly.type
_entity_poly.pdbx_seq_one_letter_code
_entity_poly.pdbx_strand_id
1 'polypeptide(L)'
;GPHVPFPLVADSETIEGLSELGVILLLFGIGLEFTLKKLLRVGAAAAIVAVVEISVQIILGDLSAQMFGWTSREALFAGAMMAMSSTTIIAKAFNELRIGGRVRELVLAVLIVEDLVAILLLAAFATLAAGKLTAAQVATTAGRLGLFLAVVGAAGVLVVPRLVRAVLKLDRPETTAIACVGICFAFALLAQRFGYSVA
;
A
#
# COMPACT_ATOMS: atom_id res chain seq x y z
N GLY A 1 8.57 -25.21 10.22
CA GLY A 1 7.15 -24.80 10.09
C GLY A 1 6.26 -25.88 10.66
N PRO A 2 5.00 -25.58 11.00
CA PRO A 2 4.09 -26.54 11.66
C PRO A 2 3.77 -27.78 10.80
N HIS A 3 4.08 -27.74 9.51
CA HIS A 3 3.83 -28.82 8.53
C HIS A 3 5.05 -29.74 8.27
N VAL A 4 6.14 -29.63 9.05
CA VAL A 4 7.28 -30.56 8.95
C VAL A 4 7.39 -31.47 10.18
N PRO A 5 7.88 -32.72 10.03
CA PRO A 5 7.90 -33.72 11.09
C PRO A 5 8.82 -33.38 12.28
N PHE A 6 9.73 -32.44 12.11
CA PHE A 6 10.55 -31.89 13.20
C PHE A 6 9.93 -30.57 13.65
N PRO A 7 9.51 -30.43 14.92
CA PRO A 7 8.99 -29.17 15.41
C PRO A 7 10.15 -28.18 15.51
N LEU A 8 10.40 -27.45 14.43
CA LEU A 8 11.11 -26.17 14.52
C LEU A 8 10.17 -25.21 15.22
N VAL A 9 10.24 -25.19 16.55
CA VAL A 9 9.60 -24.20 17.42
C VAL A 9 10.38 -22.91 17.23
N ALA A 10 9.99 -22.14 16.24
CA ALA A 10 10.35 -20.76 16.13
C ALA A 10 9.15 -19.98 16.63
N ASP A 11 9.39 -19.08 17.58
CA ASP A 11 8.38 -18.21 18.17
C ASP A 11 7.70 -17.40 17.05
N SER A 12 6.38 -17.59 16.89
CA SER A 12 5.62 -16.98 15.80
C SER A 12 5.68 -15.46 15.87
N GLU A 13 5.65 -14.88 17.08
CA GLU A 13 5.73 -13.44 17.30
C GLU A 13 7.10 -12.89 16.83
N THR A 14 8.19 -13.57 17.17
CA THR A 14 9.53 -13.20 16.69
C THR A 14 9.67 -13.33 15.17
N ILE A 15 9.12 -14.39 14.55
CA ILE A 15 9.16 -14.56 13.08
C ILE A 15 8.34 -13.48 12.38
N GLU A 16 7.15 -13.16 12.91
CA GLU A 16 6.27 -12.16 12.35
C GLU A 16 6.93 -10.78 12.41
N GLY A 17 7.50 -10.40 13.56
CA GLY A 17 8.26 -9.15 13.69
C GLY A 17 9.47 -9.07 12.75
N LEU A 18 10.23 -10.16 12.58
CA LEU A 18 11.33 -10.20 11.62
C LEU A 18 10.85 -10.11 10.16
N SER A 19 9.68 -10.69 9.86
CA SER A 19 9.06 -10.64 8.54
C SER A 19 8.60 -9.23 8.19
N GLU A 20 7.94 -8.54 9.12
CA GLU A 20 7.54 -7.14 8.96
C GLU A 20 8.76 -6.23 8.72
N LEU A 21 9.81 -6.39 9.51
CA LEU A 21 11.07 -5.66 9.31
C LEU A 21 11.65 -5.91 7.91
N GLY A 22 11.65 -7.16 7.45
CA GLY A 22 12.10 -7.53 6.11
C GLY A 22 11.29 -6.86 5.00
N VAL A 23 9.97 -6.81 5.14
CA VAL A 23 9.07 -6.13 4.18
C VAL A 23 9.29 -4.62 4.19
N ILE A 24 9.45 -3.99 5.35
CA ILE A 24 9.73 -2.55 5.47
C ILE A 24 11.05 -2.21 4.75
N LEU A 25 12.11 -2.99 4.98
CA LEU A 25 13.40 -2.77 4.32
C LEU A 25 13.34 -3.00 2.81
N LEU A 26 12.57 -4.00 2.37
CA LEU A 26 12.33 -4.27 0.95
C LEU A 26 11.62 -3.09 0.28
N LEU A 27 10.51 -2.61 0.85
CA LEU A 27 9.75 -1.48 0.34
C LEU A 27 10.56 -0.18 0.38
N PHE A 28 11.40 0.02 1.40
CA PHE A 28 12.32 1.14 1.48
C PHE A 28 13.37 1.09 0.36
N GLY A 29 14.00 -0.06 0.15
CA GLY A 29 14.99 -0.27 -0.91
C GLY A 29 14.40 -0.01 -2.30
N ILE A 30 13.19 -0.52 -2.54
CA ILE A 30 12.42 -0.22 -3.75
C ILE A 30 12.18 1.28 -3.85
N GLY A 31 11.69 1.93 -2.78
CA GLY A 31 11.45 3.37 -2.72
C GLY A 31 12.66 4.24 -3.06
N LEU A 32 13.89 3.81 -2.73
CA LEU A 32 15.13 4.52 -3.08
C LEU A 32 15.44 4.50 -4.58
N GLU A 33 15.03 3.45 -5.31
CA GLU A 33 15.20 3.37 -6.76
C GLU A 33 14.21 4.28 -7.52
N PHE A 34 13.09 4.65 -6.86
CA PHE A 34 12.03 5.45 -7.45
C PHE A 34 12.10 6.92 -7.07
N THR A 35 12.01 7.77 -8.08
CA THR A 35 11.84 9.21 -7.86
C THR A 35 10.37 9.57 -8.04
N LEU A 36 9.81 10.36 -7.11
CA LEU A 36 8.45 10.90 -7.21
C LEU A 36 8.17 11.58 -8.57
N LYS A 37 9.17 12.23 -9.16
CA LYS A 37 9.05 12.84 -10.50
C LYS A 37 8.72 11.83 -11.60
N LYS A 38 9.29 10.62 -11.53
CA LYS A 38 9.04 9.54 -12.49
C LYS A 38 7.63 8.99 -12.32
N LEU A 39 7.24 8.77 -11.06
CA LEU A 39 5.88 8.35 -10.68
C LEU A 39 4.82 9.34 -11.21
N LEU A 40 5.01 10.64 -10.98
CA LEU A 40 4.09 11.69 -11.45
C LEU A 40 3.99 11.76 -12.97
N ARG A 41 5.08 11.46 -13.70
CA ARG A 41 5.08 11.48 -15.17
C ARG A 41 4.16 10.41 -15.77
N VAL A 42 4.07 9.24 -15.13
CA VAL A 42 3.20 8.13 -15.57
C VAL A 42 1.87 8.07 -14.80
N GLY A 43 1.69 8.91 -13.79
CA GLY A 43 0.55 8.87 -12.87
C GLY A 43 -0.82 8.98 -13.54
N ALA A 44 -0.96 9.80 -14.58
CA ALA A 44 -2.23 9.91 -15.32
C ALA A 44 -2.59 8.61 -16.06
N ALA A 45 -1.61 7.98 -16.71
CA ALA A 45 -1.81 6.69 -17.37
C ALA A 45 -2.07 5.60 -16.35
N ALA A 46 -1.32 5.59 -15.25
CA ALA A 46 -1.50 4.66 -14.14
C ALA A 46 -2.90 4.76 -13.51
N ALA A 47 -3.43 5.97 -13.32
CA ALA A 47 -4.76 6.17 -12.77
C ALA A 47 -5.86 5.61 -13.68
N ILE A 48 -5.73 5.79 -15.00
CA ILE A 48 -6.68 5.21 -15.95
C ILE A 48 -6.62 3.67 -15.89
N VAL A 49 -5.41 3.11 -15.90
CA VAL A 49 -5.22 1.65 -15.82
C VAL A 49 -5.80 1.09 -14.53
N ALA A 50 -5.48 1.68 -13.37
CA ALA A 50 -6.00 1.27 -12.07
C ALA A 50 -7.53 1.29 -12.03
N VAL A 51 -8.16 2.38 -12.51
CA VAL A 51 -9.62 2.48 -12.52
C VAL A 51 -10.26 1.40 -13.40
N VAL A 52 -9.69 1.15 -14.58
CA VAL A 52 -10.19 0.10 -15.49
C VAL A 52 -10.01 -1.28 -14.88
N GLU A 53 -8.82 -1.58 -14.35
CA GLU A 53 -8.49 -2.86 -13.72
C GLU A 53 -9.42 -3.16 -12.55
N ILE A 54 -9.52 -2.24 -11.58
CA ILE A 54 -10.38 -2.37 -10.40
C ILE A 54 -11.83 -2.58 -10.82
N SER A 55 -12.32 -1.80 -11.79
CA SER A 55 -13.69 -1.94 -12.28
C SER A 55 -13.94 -3.33 -12.88
N VAL A 56 -13.00 -3.83 -13.69
CA VAL A 56 -13.10 -5.16 -14.29
C VAL A 56 -13.07 -6.25 -13.22
N GLN A 57 -12.17 -6.18 -12.24
CA GLN A 57 -12.10 -7.16 -11.15
C GLN A 57 -13.35 -7.16 -10.28
N ILE A 58 -13.90 -5.99 -9.95
CA ILE A 58 -15.15 -5.89 -9.20
C ILE A 58 -16.29 -6.55 -9.97
N ILE A 59 -16.44 -6.25 -11.26
CA ILE A 59 -17.50 -6.85 -12.11
C ILE A 59 -17.35 -8.37 -12.18
N LEU A 60 -16.13 -8.87 -12.40
CA LEU A 60 -15.87 -10.30 -12.49
C LEU A 60 -16.15 -11.00 -11.16
N GLY A 61 -15.75 -10.42 -10.04
CA GLY A 61 -15.99 -10.99 -8.72
C GLY A 61 -17.46 -10.94 -8.30
N ASP A 62 -18.15 -9.84 -8.61
CA ASP A 62 -19.59 -9.71 -8.37
C ASP A 62 -20.39 -10.74 -9.19
N LEU A 63 -20.09 -10.87 -10.49
CA LEU A 63 -20.71 -11.88 -11.36
C LEU A 63 -20.46 -13.30 -10.84
N SER A 64 -19.22 -13.59 -10.42
CA SER A 64 -18.85 -14.89 -9.87
C SER A 64 -19.63 -15.18 -8.59
N ALA A 65 -19.73 -14.22 -7.67
CA ALA A 65 -20.45 -14.38 -6.42
C ALA A 65 -21.97 -14.54 -6.62
N GLN A 66 -22.55 -13.83 -7.59
CA GLN A 66 -23.96 -14.03 -7.97
C GLN A 66 -24.22 -15.45 -8.49
N MET A 67 -23.27 -16.05 -9.23
CA MET A 67 -23.39 -17.45 -9.67
C MET A 67 -23.40 -18.45 -8.50
N PHE A 68 -22.80 -18.09 -7.36
CA PHE A 68 -22.87 -18.87 -6.12
C PHE A 68 -24.12 -18.58 -5.27
N GLY A 69 -25.02 -17.72 -5.74
CA GLY A 69 -26.27 -17.39 -5.05
C GLY A 69 -26.11 -16.42 -3.88
N TRP A 70 -25.02 -15.65 -3.82
CA TRP A 70 -24.78 -14.66 -2.77
C TRP A 70 -25.70 -13.45 -2.95
N THR A 71 -26.01 -12.75 -1.85
CA THR A 71 -26.79 -11.51 -1.92
C THR A 71 -26.00 -10.41 -2.65
N SER A 72 -26.68 -9.43 -3.24
CA SER A 72 -26.01 -8.32 -3.97
C SER A 72 -25.01 -7.54 -3.10
N ARG A 73 -25.21 -7.52 -1.78
CA ARG A 73 -24.23 -6.91 -0.85
C ARG A 73 -22.99 -7.79 -0.75
N GLU A 74 -23.14 -9.08 -0.47
CA GLU A 74 -22.03 -10.03 -0.38
C GLU A 74 -21.25 -10.13 -1.70
N ALA A 75 -21.94 -10.10 -2.83
CA ALA A 75 -21.33 -10.13 -4.16
C ALA A 75 -20.47 -8.88 -4.46
N LEU A 76 -20.96 -7.69 -4.11
CA LEU A 76 -20.18 -6.45 -4.22
C LEU A 76 -18.94 -6.46 -3.31
N PHE A 77 -19.10 -6.97 -2.09
CA PHE A 77 -17.97 -7.15 -1.17
C PHE A 77 -16.94 -8.15 -1.74
N ALA A 78 -17.39 -9.26 -2.33
CA ALA A 78 -16.52 -10.24 -2.97
C ALA A 78 -15.74 -9.64 -4.14
N GLY A 79 -16.42 -8.88 -5.00
CA GLY A 79 -15.80 -8.16 -6.12
C GLY A 79 -14.73 -7.18 -5.66
N ALA A 80 -15.01 -6.40 -4.62
CA ALA A 80 -14.02 -5.47 -4.06
C ALA A 80 -12.83 -6.19 -3.41
N MET A 81 -13.06 -7.31 -2.72
CA MET A 81 -11.99 -8.12 -2.15
C MET A 81 -11.09 -8.72 -3.24
N MET A 82 -11.67 -9.15 -4.37
CA MET A 82 -10.92 -9.65 -5.53
C MET A 82 -10.10 -8.57 -6.24
N ALA A 83 -10.48 -7.31 -6.12
CA ALA A 83 -9.79 -6.19 -6.75
C ALA A 83 -8.55 -5.71 -5.98
N MET A 84 -8.28 -6.22 -4.77
CA MET A 84 -7.10 -5.82 -3.99
C MET A 84 -5.88 -6.66 -4.36
N SER A 85 -4.84 -6.03 -4.89
CA SER A 85 -3.55 -6.63 -5.19
C SER A 85 -2.52 -6.42 -4.07
N SER A 86 -1.43 -7.20 -4.10
CA SER A 86 -0.32 -7.05 -3.14
C SER A 86 0.89 -6.36 -3.78
N THR A 87 1.08 -5.09 -3.42
CA THR A 87 2.19 -4.25 -3.89
C THR A 87 3.56 -4.88 -3.58
N THR A 88 3.74 -5.43 -2.38
CA THR A 88 5.00 -6.05 -1.95
C THR A 88 5.41 -7.23 -2.82
N ILE A 89 4.47 -8.13 -3.15
CA ILE A 89 4.75 -9.33 -3.95
C ILE A 89 5.15 -8.93 -5.37
N ILE A 90 4.38 -8.04 -6.01
CA ILE A 90 4.65 -7.61 -7.38
C ILE A 90 5.98 -6.84 -7.45
N ALA A 91 6.22 -5.92 -6.50
CA ALA A 91 7.44 -5.14 -6.49
C ALA A 91 8.68 -6.02 -6.25
N LYS A 92 8.58 -7.04 -5.38
CA LYS A 92 9.63 -8.06 -5.19
C LYS A 92 9.86 -8.87 -6.46
N ALA A 93 8.81 -9.38 -7.09
CA ALA A 93 8.91 -10.17 -8.31
C ALA A 93 9.57 -9.38 -9.45
N PHE A 94 9.21 -8.10 -9.61
CA PHE A 94 9.85 -7.22 -10.59
C PHE A 94 11.34 -7.00 -10.30
N ASN A 95 11.73 -6.92 -9.03
CA ASN A 95 13.13 -6.80 -8.64
C ASN A 95 13.91 -8.09 -8.92
N GLU A 96 13.35 -9.25 -8.55
CA GLU A 96 13.96 -10.57 -8.80
C GLU A 96 14.12 -10.85 -10.30
N LEU A 97 13.11 -10.50 -11.10
CA LEU A 97 13.13 -10.62 -12.56
C LEU A 97 13.93 -9.51 -13.26
N ARG A 98 14.49 -8.56 -12.50
CA ARG A 98 15.24 -7.39 -13.00
C ARG A 98 14.47 -6.59 -14.06
N ILE A 99 13.15 -6.54 -13.92
CA ILE A 99 12.28 -5.77 -14.82
C ILE A 99 12.42 -4.30 -14.45
N GLY A 100 13.01 -3.52 -15.37
CA GLY A 100 13.30 -2.10 -15.20
C GLY A 100 12.58 -1.19 -16.19
N GLY A 101 12.96 0.09 -16.16
CA GLY A 101 12.50 1.10 -17.12
C GLY A 101 11.04 1.52 -16.93
N ARG A 102 10.42 1.97 -18.03
CA ARG A 102 9.09 2.60 -18.01
C ARG A 102 7.97 1.66 -17.56
N VAL A 103 8.11 0.36 -17.79
CA VAL A 103 7.11 -0.65 -17.39
C VAL A 103 7.08 -0.79 -15.87
N ARG A 104 8.24 -0.94 -15.22
CA ARG A 104 8.36 -1.00 -13.75
C ARG A 104 7.77 0.27 -13.10
N GLU A 105 8.11 1.44 -13.65
CA GLU A 105 7.57 2.73 -13.18
C GLU A 105 6.05 2.82 -13.34
N LEU A 106 5.49 2.33 -14.45
CA LEU A 106 4.04 2.34 -14.69
C LEU A 106 3.30 1.38 -13.75
N VAL A 107 3.76 0.14 -13.60
CA VAL A 107 3.09 -0.87 -12.76
C VAL A 107 3.10 -0.45 -11.29
N LEU A 108 4.22 0.04 -10.78
CA LEU A 108 4.26 0.55 -9.40
C LEU A 108 3.41 1.81 -9.23
N ALA A 109 3.27 2.64 -10.26
CA ALA A 109 2.35 3.75 -10.23
C ALA A 109 0.89 3.31 -10.16
N VAL A 110 0.53 2.26 -10.90
CA VAL A 110 -0.81 1.64 -10.85
C VAL A 110 -1.07 1.13 -9.45
N LEU A 111 -0.15 0.35 -8.88
CA LEU A 111 -0.27 -0.21 -7.52
C LEU A 111 -0.46 0.87 -6.45
N ILE A 112 0.27 1.99 -6.53
CA ILE A 112 0.10 3.10 -5.58
C ILE A 112 -1.30 3.74 -5.72
N VAL A 113 -1.81 3.89 -6.94
CA VAL A 113 -3.17 4.42 -7.14
C VAL A 113 -4.22 3.41 -6.66
N GLU A 114 -3.99 2.12 -6.91
CA GLU A 114 -4.84 1.03 -6.45
C GLU A 114 -4.95 0.99 -4.93
N ASP A 115 -3.85 1.07 -4.19
CA ASP A 115 -3.84 1.13 -2.72
C ASP A 115 -4.67 2.31 -2.18
N LEU A 116 -4.58 3.48 -2.83
CA LEU A 116 -5.39 4.65 -2.45
C LEU A 116 -6.89 4.43 -2.69
N VAL A 117 -7.25 3.80 -3.82
CA VAL A 117 -8.64 3.46 -4.14
C VAL A 117 -9.16 2.38 -3.19
N ALA A 118 -8.35 1.37 -2.86
CA ALA A 118 -8.69 0.31 -1.92
C ALA A 118 -9.02 0.84 -0.53
N ILE A 119 -8.20 1.78 -0.01
CA ILE A 119 -8.47 2.45 1.27
C ILE A 119 -9.81 3.22 1.25
N LEU A 120 -10.11 3.90 0.13
CA LEU A 120 -11.39 4.60 -0.04
C LEU A 120 -12.58 3.63 -0.13
N LEU A 121 -12.43 2.53 -0.86
CA LEU A 121 -13.44 1.47 -0.96
C LEU A 121 -13.71 0.83 0.41
N LEU A 122 -12.66 0.49 1.16
CA LEU A 122 -12.77 -0.09 2.50
C LEU A 122 -13.51 0.86 3.47
N ALA A 123 -13.18 2.16 3.44
CA ALA A 123 -13.88 3.16 4.22
C ALA A 123 -15.37 3.26 3.83
N ALA A 124 -15.67 3.24 2.53
CA ALA A 124 -17.05 3.24 2.04
C ALA A 124 -17.81 1.99 2.54
N PHE A 125 -17.20 0.81 2.47
CA PHE A 125 -17.81 -0.42 2.99
C PHE A 125 -18.03 -0.40 4.50
N ALA A 126 -17.11 0.16 5.28
CA ALA A 126 -17.31 0.34 6.72
C ALA A 126 -18.54 1.21 7.03
N THR A 127 -18.79 2.27 6.24
CA THR A 127 -20.00 3.09 6.39
C THR A 127 -21.28 2.37 5.95
N LEU A 128 -21.18 1.57 4.89
CA LEU A 128 -22.28 0.75 4.38
C LEU A 128 -22.70 -0.32 5.40
N ALA A 129 -21.73 -0.98 6.02
CA ALA A 129 -21.95 -1.97 7.08
C ALA A 129 -22.58 -1.32 8.33
N ALA A 130 -22.25 -0.06 8.63
CA ALA A 130 -22.84 0.69 9.73
C ALA A 130 -24.28 1.19 9.47
N GLY A 131 -24.90 0.83 8.34
CA GLY A 131 -26.28 1.19 7.99
C GLY A 131 -26.49 2.65 7.58
N LYS A 132 -25.40 3.39 7.37
CA LYS A 132 -25.39 4.83 7.02
C LYS A 132 -25.39 5.02 5.51
N LEU A 133 -26.51 4.66 4.89
CA LEU A 133 -26.66 4.43 3.44
C LEU A 133 -26.99 5.68 2.61
N THR A 134 -26.75 6.89 3.11
CA THR A 134 -26.97 8.10 2.30
C THR A 134 -25.73 8.39 1.45
N ALA A 135 -25.90 8.61 0.14
CA ALA A 135 -24.80 8.99 -0.77
C ALA A 135 -23.97 10.20 -0.25
N ALA A 136 -24.63 11.12 0.46
CA ALA A 136 -23.97 12.24 1.15
C ALA A 136 -23.02 11.80 2.28
N GLN A 137 -23.33 10.73 3.01
CA GLN A 137 -22.49 10.20 4.09
C GLN A 137 -21.26 9.46 3.53
N VAL A 138 -21.43 8.73 2.42
CA VAL A 138 -20.31 8.10 1.70
C VAL A 138 -19.39 9.19 1.12
N ALA A 139 -19.94 10.19 0.44
CA ALA A 139 -19.17 11.28 -0.15
C ALA A 139 -18.41 12.11 0.90
N THR A 140 -19.05 12.41 2.04
CA THR A 140 -18.39 13.15 3.14
C THR A 140 -17.29 12.32 3.81
N THR A 141 -17.48 11.01 3.96
CA THR A 141 -16.46 10.10 4.51
C THR A 141 -15.28 9.96 3.56
N ALA A 142 -15.54 9.70 2.27
CA ALA A 142 -14.52 9.64 1.24
C ALA A 142 -13.74 10.97 1.13
N GLY A 143 -14.44 12.11 1.21
CA GLY A 143 -13.81 13.44 1.20
C GLY A 143 -12.92 13.68 2.41
N ARG A 144 -13.36 13.31 3.61
CA ARG A 144 -12.52 13.38 4.83
C ARG A 144 -11.29 12.49 4.74
N LEU A 145 -11.45 11.27 4.24
CA LEU A 145 -10.34 10.33 4.06
C LEU A 145 -9.35 10.83 3.01
N GLY A 146 -9.84 11.31 1.87
CA GLY A 146 -9.02 11.91 0.82
C GLY A 146 -8.25 13.13 1.31
N LEU A 147 -8.89 14.01 2.09
CA LEU A 147 -8.23 15.15 2.72
C LEU A 147 -7.14 14.69 3.71
N PHE A 148 -7.45 13.69 4.54
CA PHE A 148 -6.49 13.12 5.47
C PHE A 148 -5.26 12.55 4.76
N LEU A 149 -5.47 11.73 3.72
CA LEU A 149 -4.38 11.17 2.90
C LEU A 149 -3.57 12.26 2.20
N ALA A 150 -4.22 13.30 1.69
CA ALA A 150 -3.53 14.43 1.07
C ALA A 150 -2.65 15.19 2.08
N VAL A 151 -3.15 15.43 3.29
CA VAL A 151 -2.39 16.11 4.36
C VAL A 151 -1.20 15.26 4.82
N VAL A 152 -1.40 13.96 5.07
CA VAL A 152 -0.33 13.04 5.48
C VAL A 152 0.71 12.88 4.36
N GLY A 153 0.27 12.71 3.12
CA GLY A 153 1.15 12.62 1.96
C GLY A 153 1.98 13.89 1.76
N ALA A 154 1.35 15.06 1.83
CA ALA A 154 2.04 16.35 1.74
C ALA A 154 3.04 16.54 2.89
N ALA A 155 2.65 16.21 4.13
CA ALA A 155 3.53 16.25 5.29
C ALA A 155 4.74 15.31 5.08
N GLY A 156 4.53 14.08 4.62
CA GLY A 156 5.59 13.13 4.31
C GLY A 156 6.57 13.67 3.27
N VAL A 157 6.06 14.19 2.14
CA VAL A 157 6.89 14.78 1.06
C VAL A 157 7.65 16.02 1.52
N LEU A 158 7.16 16.75 2.53
CA LEU A 158 7.83 17.95 3.05
C LEU A 158 8.81 17.67 4.19
N VAL A 159 8.49 16.71 5.07
CA VAL A 159 9.25 16.39 6.28
C VAL A 159 10.39 15.41 5.95
N VAL A 160 10.11 14.34 5.19
CA VAL A 160 11.10 13.30 4.88
C VAL A 160 12.34 13.89 4.17
N PRO A 161 12.22 14.69 3.10
CA PRO A 161 13.41 15.22 2.43
C PRO A 161 14.16 16.27 3.25
N ARG A 162 13.51 16.89 4.26
CA ARG A 162 14.18 17.81 5.18
C ARG A 162 15.01 17.05 6.21
N LEU A 163 14.46 15.97 6.78
CA LEU A 163 15.19 15.08 7.69
C LEU A 163 16.39 14.45 7.00
N VAL A 164 16.20 13.91 5.78
CA VAL A 164 17.29 13.33 5.00
C VAL A 164 18.36 14.38 4.67
N ARG A 165 17.97 15.60 4.29
CA ARG A 165 18.95 16.69 4.06
C ARG A 165 19.69 17.13 5.33
N ALA A 166 19.05 17.09 6.50
CA ALA A 166 19.73 17.39 7.75
C ALA A 166 20.79 16.34 8.08
N VAL A 167 20.50 15.07 7.81
CA VAL A 167 21.44 13.95 7.96
C VAL A 167 22.60 14.03 6.97
N LEU A 168 22.32 14.36 5.71
CA LEU A 168 23.35 14.49 4.67
C LEU A 168 24.40 15.58 4.97
N LYS A 169 24.07 16.57 5.82
CA LYS A 169 25.03 17.59 6.27
C LYS A 169 26.14 17.05 7.17
N LEU A 170 26.03 15.83 7.69
CA LEU A 170 27.08 15.22 8.50
C LEU A 170 28.27 14.72 7.65
N ASP A 171 28.15 14.72 6.32
CA ASP A 171 29.21 14.42 5.32
C ASP A 171 29.98 13.12 5.57
N ARG A 172 29.29 12.15 6.19
CA ARG A 172 29.80 10.80 6.47
C ARG A 172 28.88 9.74 5.87
N PRO A 173 29.38 8.90 4.95
CA PRO A 173 28.55 7.92 4.26
C PRO A 173 27.99 6.86 5.22
N GLU A 174 28.74 6.43 6.23
CA GLU A 174 28.25 5.44 7.21
C GLU A 174 27.14 6.04 8.08
N THR A 175 27.30 7.29 8.51
CA THR A 175 26.31 8.01 9.32
C THR A 175 25.03 8.27 8.52
N THR A 176 25.16 8.55 7.22
CA THR A 176 24.02 8.74 6.32
C THR A 176 23.21 7.46 6.16
N ALA A 177 23.87 6.32 5.94
CA ALA A 177 23.19 5.03 5.80
C ALA A 177 22.42 4.65 7.08
N ILE A 178 23.08 4.74 8.24
CA ILE A 178 22.46 4.43 9.54
C ILE A 178 21.27 5.36 9.82
N ALA A 179 21.41 6.65 9.53
CA ALA A 179 20.34 7.61 9.77
C ALA A 179 19.17 7.46 8.79
N CYS A 180 19.40 7.09 7.52
CA CYS A 180 18.31 6.75 6.59
C CYS A 180 17.50 5.55 7.09
N VAL A 181 18.17 4.50 7.56
CA VAL A 181 17.51 3.34 8.18
C VAL A 181 16.77 3.75 9.46
N GLY A 182 17.39 4.58 10.31
CA GLY A 182 16.77 5.10 11.53
C GLY A 182 15.52 5.95 11.24
N ILE A 183 15.54 6.79 10.21
CA ILE A 183 14.36 7.55 9.76
C ILE A 183 13.26 6.61 9.26
N CYS A 184 13.62 5.57 8.49
CA CYS A 184 12.67 4.56 8.01
C CYS A 184 11.94 3.88 9.18
N PHE A 185 12.68 3.39 10.18
CA PHE A 185 12.08 2.78 11.37
C PHE A 185 11.30 3.78 12.23
N ALA A 186 11.76 5.03 12.35
CA ALA A 186 11.01 6.06 13.06
C ALA A 186 9.65 6.33 12.41
N PHE A 187 9.58 6.39 11.08
CA PHE A 187 8.32 6.54 10.35
C PHE A 187 7.42 5.30 10.47
N ALA A 188 7.98 4.10 10.38
CA ALA A 188 7.25 2.85 10.58
C ALA A 188 6.58 2.79 11.97
N LEU A 189 7.35 3.10 13.02
CA LEU A 189 6.83 3.18 14.40
C LEU A 189 5.75 4.26 14.55
N LEU A 190 5.92 5.40 13.89
CA LEU A 190 4.93 6.47 13.91
C LEU A 190 3.62 6.01 13.26
N ALA A 191 3.69 5.36 12.09
CA ALA A 191 2.52 4.82 11.39
C ALA A 191 1.77 3.78 12.24
N GLN A 192 2.50 2.86 12.89
CA GLN A 192 1.93 1.88 13.81
C GLN A 192 1.22 2.55 15.00
N ARG A 193 1.80 3.62 15.57
CA ARG A 193 1.18 4.40 16.65
C ARG A 193 -0.11 5.10 16.22
N PHE A 194 -0.24 5.46 14.95
CA PHE A 194 -1.47 6.00 14.38
C PHE A 194 -2.50 4.90 14.00
N GLY A 195 -2.19 3.63 14.23
CA GLY A 195 -3.07 2.51 13.94
C GLY A 195 -3.12 2.12 12.46
N TYR A 196 -2.17 2.60 11.65
CA TYR A 196 -2.01 2.13 10.28
C TYR A 196 -1.12 0.89 10.26
N SER A 197 -1.58 -0.16 9.57
CA SER A 197 -0.74 -1.33 9.31
C SER A 197 0.46 -0.90 8.49
N VAL A 198 1.65 -1.27 8.93
CA VAL A 198 2.92 -0.95 8.25
C VAL A 198 3.32 -2.05 7.27
N ALA A 199 2.61 -3.18 7.31
CA ALA A 199 2.67 -4.34 6.44
C ALA A 199 1.28 -4.95 6.26
#